data_AF-A0A429GP81-F1
#
_entry.id   AF-A0A429GP81-F1
#
_cell.length_a   1.000
_cell.length_b   1.000
_cell.length_c   1.000
_cell.angle_alpha   90.00
_cell.angle_beta   90.00
_cell.angle_gamma   90.00
#
_symmetry.space_group_name_H-M   'P 1'
#
loop_
_entity.id
_entity.type
_entity.pdbx_description
1 polymer ?
#
loop_
_entity_poly.entity_id
_entity_poly.type
_entity_poly.pdbx_seq_one_letter_code
_entity_poly.pdbx_strand_id
1 'polypeptide(L)'
;MRAIALFGSSVDEAVPAVLRVLSSLGYRTFLVKKVRKEELGEELEGAGGKILVGSRHMKITMKYKAELDDVIRVAKLCPEVQPDFLILVGFDEAAERSDMIKIAVVKSDKEKERVMKILKEPVAGICNESSVDDVVRKAVEMKIFIR
;
A
#
# COMPACT_ATOMS: atom_id res chain seq x y z
N MET A 1 -4.44 4.26 12.39
CA MET A 1 -3.93 3.75 11.11
C MET A 1 -4.75 4.32 9.96
N ARG A 2 -4.09 4.97 9.00
CA ARG A 2 -4.69 5.47 7.75
C ARG A 2 -4.26 4.58 6.59
N ALA A 3 -5.09 4.46 5.55
CA ALA A 3 -4.75 3.66 4.37
C ALA A 3 -4.38 4.57 3.18
N ILE A 4 -3.27 4.24 2.53
CA ILE A 4 -2.80 4.84 1.28
C ILE A 4 -2.82 3.73 0.22
N ALA A 5 -3.56 3.91 -0.85
CA ALA A 5 -3.58 3.00 -1.98
C ALA A 5 -2.80 3.58 -3.16
N LEU A 6 -1.86 2.81 -3.70
CA LEU A 6 -1.03 3.18 -4.84
C LEU A 6 -1.60 2.59 -6.13
N PHE A 7 -1.72 3.43 -7.16
CA PHE A 7 -2.26 3.07 -8.47
C PHE A 7 -1.32 3.44 -9.62
N GLY A 8 -1.48 2.76 -10.75
CA GLY A 8 -0.74 3.05 -11.98
C GLY A 8 0.36 2.04 -12.28
N SER A 9 0.98 2.21 -13.44
CA SER A 9 1.96 1.27 -14.01
C SER A 9 3.35 1.36 -13.37
N SER A 10 3.62 2.36 -12.54
CA SER A 10 4.94 2.60 -11.92
C SER A 10 4.94 2.47 -10.39
N VAL A 11 3.93 1.77 -9.85
CA VAL A 11 3.73 1.70 -8.40
C VAL A 11 4.86 0.99 -7.70
N ASP A 12 5.42 -0.06 -8.31
CA ASP A 12 6.49 -0.85 -7.71
C ASP A 12 7.77 -0.04 -7.56
N GLU A 13 8.08 0.80 -8.55
CA GLU A 13 9.20 1.74 -8.52
C GLU A 13 8.98 2.86 -7.49
N ALA A 14 7.72 3.21 -7.21
CA ALA A 14 7.35 4.27 -6.26
C ALA A 14 7.28 3.80 -4.79
N VAL A 15 7.06 2.52 -4.51
CA VAL A 15 6.94 2.01 -3.13
C VAL A 15 8.12 2.40 -2.23
N PRO A 16 9.41 2.26 -2.65
CA PRO A 16 10.54 2.65 -1.82
C PRO A 16 10.54 4.14 -1.48
N ALA A 17 10.12 4.99 -2.40
CA ALA A 17 10.00 6.44 -2.22
C ALA A 17 8.94 6.78 -1.16
N VAL A 18 7.74 6.20 -1.27
CA VAL A 18 6.65 6.37 -0.29
C VAL A 18 7.09 5.94 1.11
N LEU A 19 7.68 4.75 1.23
CA LEU A 19 8.17 4.21 2.50
C LEU A 19 9.25 5.09 3.12
N ARG A 20 10.21 5.56 2.30
CA ARG A 20 11.29 6.43 2.73
C ARG A 20 10.76 7.76 3.26
N VAL A 21 9.82 8.40 2.57
CA VAL A 21 9.24 9.68 3.03
C VAL A 21 8.52 9.49 4.36
N LEU A 22 7.63 8.50 4.47
CA LEU A 22 6.87 8.26 5.71
C LEU A 22 7.80 7.92 6.88
N SER A 23 8.81 7.08 6.65
CA SER A 23 9.82 6.74 7.66
C SER A 23 10.65 7.96 8.09
N SER A 24 11.05 8.82 7.14
CA SER A 24 11.78 10.07 7.43
C SER A 24 10.98 11.06 8.29
N LEU A 25 9.65 10.94 8.27
CA LEU A 25 8.73 11.73 9.08
C LEU A 25 8.39 11.05 10.41
N GLY A 26 9.00 9.90 10.71
CA GLY A 26 8.81 9.15 11.95
C GLY A 26 7.58 8.25 11.99
N TYR A 27 6.92 8.01 10.85
CA TYR A 27 5.74 7.14 10.81
C TYR A 27 6.11 5.68 10.67
N ARG A 28 5.40 4.82 11.41
CA ARG A 28 5.43 3.38 11.22
C ARG A 28 4.52 2.99 10.07
N THR A 29 5.04 2.20 9.15
CA THR A 29 4.32 1.82 7.93
C THR A 29 4.12 0.30 7.89
N PHE A 30 3.00 -0.11 7.30
CA PHE A 30 2.72 -1.48 6.95
C PHE A 30 2.45 -1.53 5.46
N LEU A 31 3.24 -2.27 4.69
CA LEU A 31 3.05 -2.44 3.26
C LEU A 31 2.32 -3.75 2.98
N VAL A 32 1.30 -3.70 2.14
CA VAL A 32 0.66 -4.89 1.57
C VAL A 32 0.57 -4.76 0.06
N LYS A 33 1.10 -5.77 -0.62
CA LYS A 33 1.06 -5.88 -2.07
C LYS A 33 0.23 -7.10 -2.47
N LYS A 34 -0.79 -6.90 -3.30
CA LYS A 34 -1.52 -7.96 -3.99
C LYS A 34 -0.64 -8.44 -5.15
N VAL A 35 -0.16 -9.67 -5.05
CA VAL A 35 0.67 -10.33 -6.06
C VAL A 35 -0.14 -11.36 -6.83
N ARG A 36 0.29 -11.71 -8.04
CA ARG A 36 -0.38 -12.76 -8.82
C ARG A 36 -0.03 -14.14 -8.27
N LYS A 37 -0.85 -15.15 -8.56
CA LYS A 37 -0.67 -16.51 -8.05
C LYS A 37 0.70 -17.10 -8.45
N GLU A 38 1.15 -16.77 -9.65
CA GLU A 38 2.43 -17.24 -10.20
C GLU A 38 3.65 -16.67 -9.44
N GLU A 39 3.49 -15.57 -8.71
CA GLU A 39 4.56 -14.89 -7.96
C GLU A 39 4.70 -15.41 -6.52
N LEU A 40 3.75 -16.22 -6.03
CA LEU A 40 3.71 -16.67 -4.64
C LEU A 40 4.71 -17.81 -4.31
N GLY A 41 5.36 -18.39 -5.31
CA GLY A 41 6.30 -19.52 -5.13
C GLY A 41 5.66 -20.78 -4.52
N GLU A 42 6.47 -21.84 -4.35
CA GLU A 42 6.04 -23.13 -3.77
C GLU A 42 6.27 -23.20 -2.25
N GLU A 43 6.06 -22.10 -1.51
CA GLU A 43 6.51 -22.01 -0.10
C GLU A 43 5.68 -22.83 0.92
N LEU A 44 4.58 -23.46 0.49
CA LEU A 44 3.57 -24.07 1.36
C LEU A 44 3.38 -25.58 1.17
N GLU A 45 4.35 -26.30 0.60
CA GLU A 45 4.23 -27.77 0.51
C GLU A 45 4.07 -28.39 1.91
N GLY A 46 2.89 -29.00 2.15
CA GLY A 46 2.57 -29.78 3.34
C GLY A 46 1.98 -29.03 4.55
N ALA A 47 1.96 -27.69 4.60
CA ALA A 47 1.46 -26.94 5.76
C ALA A 47 0.45 -25.83 5.37
N GLY A 48 -0.64 -25.70 6.14
CA GLY A 48 -1.64 -24.63 5.96
C GLY A 48 -1.10 -23.22 6.30
N GLY A 49 0.00 -23.14 7.03
CA GLY A 49 0.76 -21.94 7.31
C GLY A 49 2.15 -22.27 7.84
N LYS A 50 3.10 -21.33 7.69
CA LYS A 50 4.51 -21.46 8.05
C LYS A 50 5.00 -20.16 8.68
N ILE A 51 5.74 -20.27 9.80
CA ILE A 51 6.37 -19.12 10.47
C ILE A 51 7.87 -19.40 10.56
N LEU A 52 8.68 -18.46 10.10
CA LEU A 52 10.14 -18.46 10.21
C LEU A 52 10.56 -17.25 11.07
N VAL A 53 11.34 -17.49 12.12
CA VAL A 53 11.75 -16.45 13.07
C VAL A 53 13.27 -16.30 13.00
N GLY A 54 13.72 -15.09 12.67
CA GLY A 54 15.10 -14.64 12.76
C GLY A 54 15.29 -13.67 13.93
N SER A 55 16.53 -13.23 14.16
CA SER A 55 16.89 -12.36 15.30
C SER A 55 16.25 -10.96 15.27
N ARG A 56 15.86 -10.48 14.08
CA ARG A 56 15.27 -9.14 13.88
C ARG A 56 14.09 -9.13 12.90
N HIS A 57 13.71 -10.29 12.39
CA HIS A 57 12.67 -10.39 11.37
C HIS A 57 11.90 -11.68 11.56
N MET A 58 10.63 -11.64 11.19
CA MET A 58 9.75 -12.79 11.17
C MET A 58 9.10 -12.85 9.79
N LYS A 59 9.10 -14.04 9.18
CA LYS A 59 8.40 -14.31 7.92
C LYS A 59 7.24 -15.24 8.22
N ILE A 60 6.03 -14.78 7.93
CA ILE A 60 4.79 -15.55 8.05
C ILE A 60 4.25 -15.80 6.66
N THR A 61 4.00 -17.06 6.32
CA THR A 61 3.34 -17.48 5.08
C THR A 61 2.08 -18.24 5.45
N MET A 62 0.92 -17.85 4.90
CA MET A 62 -0.36 -18.49 5.19
C MET A 62 -1.19 -18.64 3.92
N LYS A 63 -1.96 -19.74 3.80
CA LYS A 63 -2.89 -19.94 2.70
C LYS A 63 -4.32 -19.69 3.15
N TYR A 64 -4.88 -18.56 2.75
CA TYR A 64 -6.30 -18.28 2.95
C TYR A 64 -6.81 -17.37 1.84
N LYS A 65 -8.12 -17.42 1.60
CA LYS A 65 -8.77 -16.44 0.74
C LYS A 65 -8.88 -15.14 1.54
N ALA A 66 -8.22 -14.09 1.07
CA ALA A 66 -8.19 -12.79 1.74
C ALA A 66 -8.81 -11.73 0.84
N GLU A 67 -9.69 -10.91 1.42
CA GLU A 67 -10.18 -9.70 0.80
C GLU A 67 -9.48 -8.47 1.41
N LEU A 68 -9.68 -7.29 0.81
CA LEU A 68 -9.05 -6.06 1.29
C LEU A 68 -9.36 -5.77 2.77
N ASP A 69 -10.60 -6.02 3.21
CA ASP A 69 -11.00 -5.82 4.60
C ASP A 69 -10.31 -6.80 5.57
N ASP A 70 -10.01 -8.03 5.14
CA ASP A 70 -9.25 -8.99 5.94
C ASP A 70 -7.81 -8.52 6.11
N VAL A 71 -7.21 -8.02 5.03
CA VAL A 71 -5.86 -7.43 5.05
C VAL A 71 -5.78 -6.26 6.03
N ILE A 72 -6.76 -5.35 5.98
CA ILE A 72 -6.83 -4.20 6.89
C ILE A 72 -6.99 -4.67 8.34
N ARG A 73 -7.81 -5.71 8.57
CA ARG A 73 -8.00 -6.29 9.89
C ARG A 73 -6.70 -6.88 10.43
N VAL A 74 -5.98 -7.66 9.63
CA VAL A 74 -4.68 -8.24 10.00
C VAL A 74 -3.68 -7.14 10.36
N ALA A 75 -3.57 -6.08 9.56
CA ALA A 75 -2.67 -4.96 9.85
C ALA A 75 -3.00 -4.25 11.17
N LYS A 76 -4.29 -4.12 11.52
CA LYS A 76 -4.75 -3.56 12.81
C LYS A 76 -4.45 -4.49 14.00
N LEU A 77 -4.44 -5.80 13.76
CA LEU A 77 -4.20 -6.83 14.78
C LEU A 77 -2.72 -7.08 15.08
N CYS A 78 -1.80 -6.29 14.52
CA CYS A 78 -0.38 -6.29 14.89
C CYS A 78 -0.10 -5.23 15.98
N PRO A 79 -0.35 -5.49 17.28
CA PRO A 79 -0.23 -4.51 18.35
C PRO A 79 1.20 -4.00 18.56
N GLU A 80 2.21 -4.81 18.27
CA GLU A 80 3.61 -4.39 18.40
C GLU A 80 4.07 -3.45 17.28
N VAL A 81 3.45 -3.53 16.09
CA VAL A 81 3.77 -2.65 14.96
C VAL A 81 2.91 -1.38 14.99
N GLN A 82 1.61 -1.51 15.30
CA GLN A 82 0.58 -0.44 15.27
C GLN A 82 0.89 0.63 14.21
N PRO A 83 0.80 0.28 12.93
CA PRO A 83 1.22 1.18 11.86
C PRO A 83 0.37 2.45 11.84
N ASP A 84 1.05 3.58 11.65
CA ASP A 84 0.39 4.86 11.41
C ASP A 84 -0.23 4.86 10.01
N PHE A 85 0.44 4.22 9.03
CA PHE A 85 -0.01 4.06 7.66
C PHE A 85 0.01 2.61 7.18
N LEU A 86 -1.08 2.19 6.55
CA LEU A 86 -1.19 0.99 5.73
C LEU A 86 -1.07 1.38 4.27
N ILE A 87 -0.06 0.88 3.57
CA ILE A 87 0.20 1.12 2.16
C ILE A 87 -0.29 -0.10 1.38
N LEU A 88 -1.18 0.11 0.42
CA LEU A 88 -1.81 -0.93 -0.39
C LEU A 88 -1.35 -0.79 -1.83
N VAL A 89 -0.90 -1.89 -2.43
CA VAL A 89 -0.48 -1.96 -3.84
C VAL A 89 -1.25 -3.08 -4.54
N GLY A 90 -1.87 -2.76 -5.67
CA GLY A 90 -2.59 -3.75 -6.50
C GLY A 90 -4.01 -4.10 -6.03
N PHE A 91 -4.61 -3.29 -5.14
CA PHE A 91 -6.00 -3.48 -4.68
C PHE A 91 -6.94 -2.54 -5.44
N ASP A 92 -7.46 -2.98 -6.58
CA ASP A 92 -8.39 -2.19 -7.41
C ASP A 92 -9.64 -1.75 -6.63
N GLU A 93 -10.08 -2.58 -5.68
CA GLU A 93 -11.23 -2.30 -4.83
C GLU A 93 -11.04 -1.04 -3.96
N ALA A 94 -9.79 -0.62 -3.73
CA ALA A 94 -9.47 0.60 -2.99
C ALA A 94 -9.77 1.89 -3.79
N ALA A 95 -9.95 1.80 -5.12
CA ALA A 95 -10.20 2.97 -5.96
C ALA A 95 -11.51 3.68 -5.60
N GLU A 96 -12.53 2.92 -5.21
CA GLU A 96 -13.87 3.42 -4.90
C GLU A 96 -14.06 3.82 -3.43
N ARG A 97 -13.09 3.48 -2.57
CA ARG A 97 -13.21 3.61 -1.11
C ARG A 97 -12.89 5.01 -0.61
N SER A 98 -13.86 5.74 -0.09
CA SER A 98 -13.68 7.11 0.40
C SER A 98 -12.86 7.21 1.69
N ASP A 99 -12.67 6.12 2.42
CA ASP A 99 -11.86 6.05 3.65
C ASP A 99 -10.36 5.84 3.38
N MET A 100 -9.95 5.80 2.10
CA MET A 100 -8.57 5.60 1.68
C MET A 100 -8.09 6.75 0.80
N ILE A 101 -6.83 7.15 1.02
CA ILE A 101 -6.16 8.14 0.18
C ILE A 101 -5.48 7.44 -0.97
N LYS A 102 -5.70 7.94 -2.19
CA LYS A 102 -5.11 7.35 -3.40
C LYS A 102 -3.98 8.22 -3.90
N ILE A 103 -2.89 7.58 -4.29
CA ILE A 103 -1.79 8.20 -5.02
C ILE A 103 -1.63 7.39 -6.31
N ALA A 104 -1.66 8.07 -7.44
CA ALA A 104 -1.39 7.44 -8.72
C ALA A 104 0.01 7.81 -9.23
N VAL A 105 0.75 6.80 -9.67
CA VAL A 105 2.07 6.93 -10.28
C VAL A 105 2.02 6.40 -11.71
N VAL A 106 2.08 7.30 -12.67
CA VAL A 106 1.78 7.05 -14.09
C VAL A 106 2.96 7.45 -14.97
N LYS A 107 3.15 6.75 -16.10
CA LYS A 107 4.23 7.02 -17.07
C LYS A 107 3.81 7.97 -18.19
N SER A 108 2.52 8.26 -18.33
CA SER A 108 2.00 9.11 -19.42
C SER A 108 0.71 9.85 -19.07
N ASP A 109 0.44 10.94 -19.78
CA ASP A 109 -0.82 11.69 -19.66
C ASP A 109 -2.04 10.85 -20.05
N LYS A 110 -1.89 9.97 -21.05
CA LYS A 110 -2.95 9.04 -21.44
C LYS A 110 -3.33 8.08 -20.31
N GLU A 111 -2.35 7.65 -19.53
CA GLU A 111 -2.59 6.81 -18.36
C GLU A 111 -3.21 7.63 -17.22
N LYS A 112 -2.70 8.84 -16.98
CA LYS A 112 -3.28 9.79 -16.02
C LYS A 112 -4.78 9.97 -16.24
N GLU A 113 -5.20 10.21 -17.47
CA GLU A 113 -6.62 10.34 -17.83
C GLU A 113 -7.44 9.09 -17.52
N ARG A 114 -6.89 7.89 -17.74
CA ARG A 114 -7.57 6.63 -17.43
C ARG A 114 -7.73 6.45 -15.94
N VAL A 115 -6.66 6.67 -15.18
CA VAL A 115 -6.65 6.49 -13.72
C VAL A 115 -7.61 7.49 -13.06
N MET A 116 -7.62 8.76 -13.49
CA MET A 116 -8.55 9.79 -13.01
C MET A 116 -10.02 9.40 -13.14
N LYS A 117 -10.39 8.61 -14.17
CA LYS A 117 -11.79 8.19 -14.37
C LYS A 117 -12.26 7.14 -13.38
N ILE A 118 -11.34 6.45 -12.71
CA ILE A 118 -11.64 5.30 -11.84
C ILE A 118 -11.47 5.69 -10.37
N LEU A 119 -10.55 6.60 -10.05
CA LEU A 119 -10.28 6.98 -8.67
C LEU A 119 -11.36 7.91 -8.12
N LYS A 120 -12.03 7.45 -7.06
CA LYS A 120 -12.90 8.28 -6.23
C LYS A 120 -12.07 9.05 -5.21
N GLU A 121 -12.50 10.27 -4.86
CA GLU A 121 -11.89 11.03 -3.76
C GLU A 121 -11.85 10.22 -2.44
N PRO A 122 -10.86 10.46 -1.56
CA PRO A 122 -9.78 11.45 -1.67
C PRO A 122 -8.58 10.98 -2.49
N VAL A 123 -8.17 11.77 -3.48
CA VAL A 123 -6.95 11.55 -4.28
C VAL A 123 -5.91 12.59 -3.88
N ALA A 124 -4.80 12.13 -3.30
CA ALA A 124 -3.73 13.02 -2.85
C ALA A 124 -2.90 13.59 -4.02
N GLY A 125 -2.78 12.83 -5.10
CA GLY A 125 -2.11 13.30 -6.31
C GLY A 125 -1.93 12.22 -7.35
N ILE A 126 -1.71 12.68 -8.58
CA ILE A 126 -1.26 11.85 -9.69
C ILE A 126 0.05 12.43 -10.19
N CYS A 127 1.09 11.59 -10.19
CA CYS A 127 2.46 12.00 -10.45
C CYS A 127 3.19 10.96 -11.30
N ASN A 128 4.38 11.33 -11.76
CA ASN A 128 5.38 10.40 -12.25
C ASN A 128 6.31 10.00 -11.10
N GLU A 129 7.19 9.03 -11.34
CA GLU A 129 8.13 8.50 -10.35
C GLU A 129 8.99 9.59 -9.68
N SER A 130 9.44 10.60 -10.45
CA SER A 130 10.33 11.65 -9.94
C SER A 130 9.67 12.63 -8.96
N SER A 131 8.33 12.63 -8.86
CA SER A 131 7.57 13.58 -8.05
C SER A 131 6.81 12.91 -6.89
N VAL A 132 7.02 11.61 -6.67
CA VAL A 132 6.32 10.84 -5.62
C VAL A 132 6.59 11.42 -4.23
N ASP A 133 7.85 11.79 -3.95
CA ASP A 133 8.23 12.30 -2.62
C ASP A 133 7.43 13.55 -2.24
N ASP A 134 7.28 14.50 -3.18
CA ASP A 134 6.54 15.74 -2.97
C ASP A 134 5.04 15.51 -2.77
N VAL A 135 4.45 14.58 -3.54
CA VAL A 135 3.03 14.23 -3.41
C VAL A 135 2.76 13.58 -2.06
N VAL A 136 3.61 12.66 -1.62
CA VAL A 136 3.45 12.00 -0.31
C VAL A 136 3.60 13.00 0.82
N ARG A 137 4.60 13.90 0.76
CA ARG A 137 4.78 14.96 1.77
C ARG A 137 3.56 15.87 1.85
N LYS A 138 3.09 16.38 0.71
CA LYS A 138 1.88 17.22 0.64
C LYS A 138 0.65 16.50 1.16
N ALA A 139 0.46 15.23 0.81
CA ALA A 139 -0.66 14.44 1.31
C ALA A 139 -0.67 14.40 2.85
N VAL A 140 0.50 14.18 3.45
CA VAL A 140 0.70 14.13 4.91
C VAL A 140 0.45 15.50 5.55
N GLU A 141 1.01 16.56 4.96
CA GLU A 141 0.93 17.95 5.47
C GLU A 141 -0.45 18.58 5.34
N MET A 142 -1.14 18.33 4.22
CA MET A 142 -2.47 18.90 3.93
C MET A 142 -3.56 18.42 4.89
N LYS A 143 -3.24 17.54 5.85
CA LYS A 143 -4.22 16.97 6.76
C LYS A 143 -5.43 16.39 6.00
N ILE A 144 -5.27 15.93 4.75
CA ILE A 144 -6.24 15.02 4.10
C ILE A 144 -6.43 13.79 4.99
N PHE A 145 -5.44 13.55 5.84
CA PHE A 145 -5.46 12.58 6.90
C PHE A 145 -6.16 13.01 8.24
N ILE A 146 -6.66 14.25 8.43
CA ILE A 146 -7.31 14.73 9.67
C ILE A 146 -8.71 15.34 9.40
N ARG A 147 -9.76 14.56 9.60
CA ARG A 147 -10.60 14.60 10.81
C ARG A 147 -11.40 13.30 10.90
#